data_AF-A0A3A8E8U6-F1
#
_entry.id   AF-A0A3A8E8U6-F1
#
_cell.length_a   1.000
_cell.length_b   1.000
_cell.length_c   1.000
_cell.angle_alpha   90.00
_cell.angle_beta   90.00
_cell.angle_gamma   90.00
#
_symmetry.space_group_name_H-M   'P 1'
#
loop_
_entity.id
_entity.type
_entity.pdbx_description
1 polymer ?
#
loop_
_entity_poly.entity_id
_entity_poly.type
_entity_poly.pdbx_seq_one_letter_code
_entity_poly.pdbx_strand_id
1 'polypeptide(L)'
;MKFAGFLMSFLGALSVYLSHTHQNLLPQKLPSVFSLIGIFELMLGLIFLIVSMHQLAAILSWIIFIIFLWSFIPFLALFKRNLNP
;
A
#
# COMPACT_ATOMS: atom_id res chain seq x y z
N MET A 1 12.00 -13.75 2.43
CA MET A 1 11.59 -12.67 3.36
C MET A 1 11.42 -11.32 2.66
N LYS A 2 12.39 -10.81 1.89
CA LYS A 2 12.28 -9.52 1.17
C LYS A 2 10.97 -9.34 0.37
N PHE A 3 10.66 -10.30 -0.52
CA PHE A 3 9.45 -10.27 -1.33
C PHE A 3 8.17 -10.22 -0.46
N ALA A 4 8.12 -11.01 0.62
CA ALA A 4 6.99 -11.00 1.55
C ALA A 4 6.82 -9.64 2.23
N GLY A 5 7.91 -8.98 2.63
CA GLY A 5 7.86 -7.63 3.21
C GLY A 5 7.30 -6.58 2.25
N PHE A 6 7.72 -6.61 0.99
CA PHE A 6 7.16 -5.74 -0.05
C PHE A 6 5.69 -6.09 -0.38
N LEU A 7 5.35 -7.37 -0.45
CA LEU A 7 3.98 -7.82 -0.71
C LEU A 7 3.03 -7.39 0.41
N MET A 8 3.41 -7.57 1.67
CA MET A 8 2.64 -7.06 2.82
C MET A 8 2.51 -5.54 2.79
N SER A 9 3.58 -4.82 2.46
CA SER A 9 3.53 -3.37 2.35
C SER A 9 2.59 -2.91 1.22
N PHE A 10 2.54 -3.66 0.11
CA PHE A 10 1.65 -3.41 -1.00
C PHE A 10 0.18 -3.62 -0.63
N LEU A 11 -0.14 -4.77 -0.01
CA LEU A 11 -1.49 -5.08 0.46
C LEU A 11 -1.96 -4.07 1.51
N GLY A 12 -1.08 -3.71 2.45
CA GLY A 12 -1.39 -2.72 3.47
C GLY A 12 -1.67 -1.34 2.88
N ALA A 13 -0.85 -0.88 1.94
CA ALA A 13 -1.08 0.38 1.23
C ALA A 13 -2.39 0.38 0.44
N LEU A 14 -2.70 -0.72 -0.27
CA LEU A 14 -3.98 -0.87 -0.97
C LEU A 14 -5.16 -0.85 0.00
N SER A 15 -5.08 -1.59 1.10
CA SER A 15 -6.14 -1.66 2.10
C SER A 15 -6.44 -0.29 2.71
N VAL A 16 -5.40 0.49 3.05
CA VAL A 16 -5.53 1.87 3.52
C VAL A 16 -6.18 2.76 2.46
N TYR A 17 -5.68 2.72 1.22
CA TYR A 17 -6.21 3.54 0.15
C TYR A 17 -7.68 3.23 -0.13
N LEU A 18 -8.04 1.96 -0.30
CA LEU A 18 -9.39 1.51 -0.62
C LEU A 18 -10.41 1.74 0.52
N SER A 19 -9.93 1.98 1.74
CA SER A 19 -10.77 2.38 2.89
C SER A 19 -10.99 3.89 2.97
N HIS A 20 -10.25 4.68 2.19
CA HIS A 20 -10.32 6.14 2.22
C HIS A 20 -11.58 6.66 1.51
N THR A 21 -12.15 7.77 1.98
CA THR A 21 -13.39 8.34 1.42
C THR A 21 -13.23 8.82 -0.03
N HIS A 22 -12.04 9.29 -0.40
CA HIS A 22 -11.73 9.78 -1.76
C HIS A 22 -11.10 8.72 -2.67
N GLN A 23 -11.20 7.44 -2.31
CA GLN A 23 -10.75 6.36 -3.18
C GLN A 23 -11.67 6.29 -4.40
N ASN A 24 -11.07 6.24 -5.59
CA ASN A 24 -11.81 6.27 -6.85
C ASN A 24 -11.65 4.95 -7.64
N LEU A 25 -11.30 3.86 -6.94
CA LEU A 25 -11.05 2.53 -7.51
C LEU A 25 -12.25 1.60 -7.35
N LEU A 26 -12.87 1.56 -6.17
CA LEU A 26 -14.06 0.77 -5.87
C LEU A 26 -15.32 1.64 -5.85
N PRO A 27 -16.50 1.11 -6.23
CA PRO A 27 -17.76 1.84 -6.17
C PRO A 27 -18.17 2.24 -4.74
N GLN A 28 -17.81 1.42 -3.76
CA GLN A 28 -18.02 1.67 -2.34
C GLN A 28 -16.68 1.51 -1.62
N LYS A 29 -16.42 2.38 -0.64
CA LYS A 29 -15.20 2.29 0.17
C LYS A 29 -15.22 1.05 1.07
N LEU A 30 -14.04 0.51 1.36
CA LEU A 30 -13.90 -0.52 2.37
C LEU A 30 -14.23 0.04 3.78
N PRO A 31 -14.72 -0.80 4.70
CA PRO A 31 -14.92 -0.43 6.10
C PRO A 31 -13.63 0.09 6.74
N SER A 32 -13.74 1.01 7.70
CA SER A 32 -12.59 1.61 8.39
C SER A 32 -11.68 0.60 9.10
N VAL A 33 -12.21 -0.58 9.45
CA VAL A 33 -11.45 -1.71 10.00
C VAL A 33 -10.31 -2.12 9.05
N PHE A 34 -10.53 -2.09 7.73
CA PHE A 34 -9.51 -2.42 6.73
C PHE A 34 -8.39 -1.37 6.67
N SER A 35 -8.67 -0.12 7.00
CA SER A 35 -7.63 0.90 7.15
C SER A 35 -6.68 0.53 8.29
N LEU A 36 -7.23 0.13 9.44
CA LEU A 36 -6.43 -0.28 10.60
C LEU A 36 -5.62 -1.55 10.30
N ILE A 37 -6.23 -2.54 9.65
CA ILE A 37 -5.54 -3.77 9.19
C ILE A 37 -4.40 -3.39 8.24
N GLY A 38 -4.65 -2.47 7.30
CA GLY A 38 -3.63 -2.04 6.33
C GLY A 38 -2.45 -1.32 6.99
N ILE A 39 -2.68 -0.49 8.00
CA ILE A 39 -1.62 0.13 8.79
C ILE A 39 -0.79 -0.95 9.51
N PHE A 40 -1.44 -1.96 10.07
CA PHE A 40 -0.76 -3.08 10.72
C PHE A 40 0.10 -3.89 9.73
N GLU A 41 -0.43 -4.19 8.53
CA GLU A 41 0.31 -4.85 7.46
C GLU A 41 1.52 -4.03 6.98
N LEU A 42 1.40 -2.71 6.89
CA LEU A 42 2.51 -1.81 6.56
C LEU A 42 3.65 -1.92 7.58
N MET A 43 3.32 -1.93 8.87
CA MET A 43 4.30 -2.10 9.95
C MET A 43 4.95 -3.48 9.93
N LEU A 44 4.16 -4.54 9.71
CA LEU A 44 4.70 -5.89 9.56
C LEU A 44 5.61 -6.01 8.34
N GLY A 45 5.25 -5.40 7.21
CA GLY A 45 6.07 -5.34 6.01
C GLY A 45 7.43 -4.68 6.27
N LEU A 46 7.46 -3.57 7.02
CA LEU A 46 8.70 -2.92 7.44
C LEU A 46 9.55 -3.83 8.33
N ILE A 47 8.95 -4.48 9.33
CA ILE A 47 9.66 -5.43 10.22
C ILE A 47 10.28 -6.56 9.40
N PHE A 48 9.54 -7.12 8.44
CA PHE A 48 10.05 -8.18 7.56
C PHE A 48 11.22 -7.72 6.69
N LEU A 49 11.20 -6.47 6.23
CA LEU A 49 12.33 -5.90 5.49
C LEU A 49 13.53 -5.70 6.40
N ILE A 50 13.36 -5.14 7.61
CA ILE A 50 14.44 -4.94 8.59
C ILE A 50 15.10 -6.26 8.98
N VAL A 51 14.33 -7.32 9.19
CA VAL A 51 14.87 -8.65 9.50
C VAL A 51 15.60 -9.25 8.28
N SER A 52 15.21 -8.89 7.06
CA SER A 52 15.71 -9.50 5.84
C SER A 52 16.90 -8.79 5.18
N MET A 53 17.22 -7.55 5.56
CA MET A 53 18.32 -6.78 4.99
C MET A 53 18.89 -5.76 5.98
N HIS A 54 19.98 -5.10 5.60
CA HIS A 54 20.58 -4.05 6.44
C HIS A 54 19.56 -2.96 6.78
N GLN A 55 19.54 -2.52 8.04
CA GLN A 55 18.50 -1.64 8.59
C GLN A 55 18.27 -0.37 7.75
N LEU A 56 19.35 0.30 7.34
CA LEU A 56 19.24 1.50 6.51
C LEU A 56 18.63 1.20 5.13
N ALA A 57 19.03 0.09 4.50
CA ALA A 57 18.48 -0.33 3.21
C ALA A 57 17.00 -0.71 3.30
N ALA A 58 16.58 -1.37 4.39
CA ALA A 58 15.19 -1.73 4.64
C ALA A 58 14.30 -0.48 4.73
N ILE A 59 14.68 0.48 5.58
CA ILE A 59 13.91 1.71 5.81
C ILE A 59 13.83 2.53 4.53
N LEU A 60 14.97 2.76 3.84
CA LEU A 60 14.98 3.53 2.60
C LEU A 60 14.14 2.86 1.50
N SER A 61 14.30 1.55 1.30
CA SER A 61 13.53 0.83 0.30
C SER A 61 12.03 0.84 0.59
N TRP A 62 11.63 0.71 1.86
CA TRP A 62 10.24 0.77 2.27
C TRP A 62 9.62 2.16 2.07
N ILE A 63 10.34 3.24 2.41
CA ILE A 63 9.88 4.62 2.18
C ILE A 63 9.70 4.87 0.68
N ILE A 64 10.71 4.57 -0.13
CA ILE A 64 10.65 4.74 -1.60
C ILE A 64 9.48 3.95 -2.17
N PHE A 65 9.28 2.71 -1.70
CA PHE A 65 8.19 1.87 -2.14
C PHE A 65 6.82 2.43 -1.75
N ILE A 66 6.62 2.93 -0.53
CA ILE A 66 5.37 3.57 -0.13
C ILE A 66 5.10 4.84 -0.94
N ILE A 67 6.10 5.69 -1.16
CA ILE A 67 5.96 6.88 -2.01
C ILE A 67 5.52 6.46 -3.41
N PHE A 68 6.16 5.43 -3.97
CA PHE A 68 5.78 4.87 -5.26
C PHE A 68 4.32 4.39 -5.26
N LEU A 69 3.90 3.59 -4.29
CA LEU A 69 2.53 3.09 -4.22
C LEU A 69 1.50 4.21 -4.06
N TRP A 70 1.74 5.15 -3.15
CA TRP A 70 0.83 6.27 -2.92
C TRP A 70 0.76 7.22 -4.12
N SER A 71 1.83 7.31 -4.90
CA SER A 71 1.83 8.06 -6.15
C SER A 71 1.10 7.31 -7.26
N PHE A 72 1.23 5.98 -7.36
CA PHE A 72 0.68 5.20 -8.48
C PHE A 72 -0.77 4.73 -8.27
N ILE A 73 -1.16 4.36 -7.05
CA ILE A 73 -2.50 3.83 -6.76
C ILE A 73 -3.61 4.81 -7.20
N PRO A 74 -3.54 6.13 -6.93
CA PRO A 74 -4.54 7.08 -7.42
C PRO A 74 -4.59 7.17 -8.96
N PHE A 75 -3.46 7.00 -9.64
CA PHE A 75 -3.41 7.02 -11.10
C PHE A 75 -4.12 5.83 -11.74
N LEU A 76 -4.16 4.67 -11.07
CA LEU A 76 -4.95 3.52 -11.55
C LEU A 76 -6.43 3.89 -11.70
N ALA A 77 -6.97 4.77 -10.85
CA ALA A 77 -8.34 5.24 -10.97
C ALA A 77 -8.56 6.12 -12.22
N LEU A 78 -7.54 6.87 -12.65
CA LEU A 78 -7.62 7.65 -13.89
C LEU A 78 -7.71 6.75 -15.12
N PHE A 79 -6.96 5.64 -15.16
CA PHE A 79 -7.07 4.66 -16.24
C PHE A 79 -8.45 4.00 -16.29
N LYS A 80 -9.05 3.71 -15.13
CA LYS A 80 -10.41 3.14 -15.05
C LYS A 80 -11.45 4.06 -15.70
N ARG A 81 -11.37 5.38 -15.49
CA ARG A 81 -12.33 6.35 -16.04
C ARG A 81 -12.34 6.37 -17.57
N ASN A 82 -11.19 6.14 -18.21
CA ASN A 82 -11.08 6.18 -19.68
C ASN A 82 -11.60 4.90 -20.38
N LEU A 83 -11.87 3.83 -19.62
CA LEU A 83 -12.37 2.56 -20.16
C LEU A 83 -13.90 2.43 -20.12
N ASN A 84 -14.58 3.17 -19.24
CA ASN A 84 -16.04 3.31 -19.19
C ASN A 84 -16.40 4.80 -19.33
N PRO A 85 -16.38 5.36 -20.56
CA PRO A 85 -16.75 6.75 -20.83
C PRO A 85 -18.23 7.04 -20.56
#